data_AF-A0A7C7PVN7-F1
#
_entry.id   AF-A0A7C7PVN7-F1
#
_cell.length_a   1.000
_cell.length_b   1.000
_cell.length_c   1.000
_cell.angle_alpha   90.00
_cell.angle_beta   90.00
_cell.angle_gamma   90.00
#
_symmetry.space_group_name_H-M   'P 1'
#
loop_
_entity.id
_entity.type
_entity.pdbx_description
1 polymer ?
#
loop_
_entity_poly.entity_id
_entity_poly.type
_entity_poly.pdbx_seq_one_letter_code
_entity_poly.pdbx_strand_id
1 'polypeptide(L)'
;MEKIKEELDILRQKIDEIDNQIIELLRKRANIAMEIGNIKRKYNLPTFVPEREYQIYQKIEKLDTSPLPSLAVKSIFREIISACRSLEEP
;
A
#
# COMPACT_ATOMS: atom_id res chain seq x y z
N MET A 1 20.83 11.21 29.74
CA MET A 1 21.25 10.70 28.42
C MET A 1 20.75 9.27 28.23
N GLU A 2 21.12 8.33 29.10
CA GLU A 2 20.69 6.91 29.02
C GLU A 2 19.16 6.73 28.97
N LYS A 3 18.43 7.38 29.89
CA LYS A 3 16.96 7.29 29.94
C LYS A 3 16.25 7.79 28.67
N ILE A 4 16.77 8.85 28.04
CA ILE A 4 16.21 9.38 26.77
C ILE A 4 16.44 8.37 25.64
N LYS A 5 17.61 7.71 25.63
CA LYS A 5 17.93 6.68 24.65
C LYS A 5 16.98 5.49 24.77
N GLU A 6 16.74 5.01 26.00
CA GLU A 6 15.78 3.92 26.27
C GLU A 6 14.36 4.27 25.80
N GLU A 7 13.87 5.48 26.13
CA GLU A 7 12.54 5.94 25.69
C GLU A 7 12.40 5.99 24.17
N LEU A 8 13.44 6.47 23.46
CA LEU A 8 13.47 6.49 22.00
C LEU A 8 13.52 5.08 21.39
N ASP A 9 14.31 4.18 21.97
CA ASP A 9 14.48 2.82 21.44
C ASP A 9 13.17 2.02 21.58
N ILE A 10 12.40 2.22 22.65
CA ILE A 10 11.05 1.64 22.79
C ILE A 10 10.11 2.13 21.68
N LEU A 11 10.14 3.43 21.33
CA LEU A 11 9.29 3.95 20.25
C LEU A 11 9.72 3.43 18.88
N ARG A 12 11.03 3.27 18.65
CA ARG A 12 11.56 2.68 17.41
C ARG A 12 11.13 1.23 17.23
N GLN A 13 11.18 0.43 18.30
CA GLN A 13 10.68 -0.95 18.24
C GLN A 13 9.21 -1.03 17.83
N LYS A 14 8.37 -0.11 18.34
CA LYS A 14 6.97 -0.03 17.92
C LYS A 14 6.82 0.34 16.45
N ILE A 15 7.69 1.20 15.92
CA ILE A 15 7.72 1.52 14.47
C ILE A 15 8.14 0.28 13.68
N ASP A 16 9.18 -0.44 14.10
CA ASP A 16 9.63 -1.66 13.42
C ASP A 16 8.53 -2.73 13.38
N GLU A 17 7.75 -2.88 14.45
CA GLU A 17 6.58 -3.77 14.49
C GLU A 17 5.49 -3.35 13.49
N ILE A 18 5.23 -2.05 13.34
CA ILE A 18 4.28 -1.51 12.36
C ILE A 18 4.80 -1.73 10.95
N ASP A 19 6.08 -1.50 10.69
CA ASP A 19 6.70 -1.66 9.39
C ASP A 19 6.63 -3.11 8.92
N ASN A 20 6.85 -4.07 9.82
CA ASN A 20 6.65 -5.49 9.54
C ASN A 20 5.20 -5.81 9.14
N GLN A 21 4.21 -5.19 9.80
CA GLN A 21 2.80 -5.35 9.42
C GLN A 21 2.49 -4.72 8.07
N ILE A 22 3.05 -3.54 7.76
CA ILE A 22 2.92 -2.89 6.47
C ILE A 22 3.45 -3.81 5.36
N ILE A 23 4.65 -4.38 5.53
CA ILE A 23 5.24 -5.31 4.56
C ILE A 23 4.34 -6.52 4.34
N GLU A 24 3.78 -7.10 5.40
CA GLU A 24 2.87 -8.25 5.28
C GLU A 24 1.58 -7.88 4.54
N LEU A 25 1.00 -6.70 4.81
CA LEU A 25 -0.18 -6.21 4.10
C LEU A 25 0.11 -5.93 2.61
N LEU A 26 1.28 -5.36 2.31
CA LEU A 26 1.73 -5.13 0.94
C LEU A 26 1.90 -6.45 0.18
N ARG A 27 2.53 -7.46 0.82
CA ARG A 27 2.67 -8.81 0.25
C ARG A 27 1.31 -9.43 -0.07
N LYS A 28 0.36 -9.39 0.86
CA LYS A 28 -1.01 -9.88 0.63
C LYS A 28 -1.68 -9.16 -0.54
N ARG A 29 -1.56 -7.83 -0.59
CA ARG A 29 -2.12 -7.02 -1.68
C ARG A 29 -1.51 -7.37 -3.04
N ALA A 30 -0.18 -7.56 -3.09
CA ALA A 30 0.54 -7.94 -4.31
C ALA A 30 0.11 -9.32 -4.81
N ASN A 31 -0.03 -10.31 -3.93
CA ASN A 31 -0.50 -11.64 -4.30
C ASN A 31 -1.91 -11.60 -4.92
N ILE A 32 -2.82 -10.82 -4.34
CA ILE A 32 -4.17 -10.62 -4.90
C ILE A 32 -4.10 -9.93 -6.27
N ALA A 33 -3.21 -8.93 -6.44
CA ALA A 33 -3.01 -8.28 -7.73
C ALA A 33 -2.52 -9.28 -8.80
N MET A 34 -1.59 -10.19 -8.44
CA MET A 34 -1.14 -11.25 -9.35
C MET A 34 -2.29 -12.19 -9.75
N GLU A 35 -3.16 -12.57 -8.81
CA GLU A 35 -4.36 -13.36 -9.12
C GLU A 35 -5.29 -12.62 -10.10
N ILE A 36 -5.49 -11.31 -9.89
CA ILE A 36 -6.25 -10.46 -10.82
C ILE A 36 -5.60 -10.45 -12.20
N GLY A 37 -4.27 -10.26 -12.27
CA GLY A 37 -3.50 -10.31 -13.51
C GLY A 37 -3.65 -11.65 -14.24
N ASN A 38 -3.63 -12.77 -13.53
CA ASN A 38 -3.88 -14.10 -14.09
C ASN A 38 -5.26 -14.23 -14.70
N ILE A 39 -6.30 -13.73 -14.02
CA ILE A 39 -7.67 -13.70 -14.54
C ILE A 39 -7.73 -12.83 -15.79
N LYS A 40 -7.21 -11.60 -15.73
CA LYS A 40 -7.23 -10.67 -16.87
C LYS A 40 -6.56 -11.27 -18.11
N ARG A 41 -5.38 -11.91 -17.94
CA ARG A 41 -4.68 -12.61 -19.02
C ARG A 41 -5.50 -13.76 -19.60
N LYS A 42 -6.09 -14.59 -18.75
CA LYS A 42 -6.94 -15.72 -19.17
C LYS A 42 -8.13 -15.29 -20.03
N TYR A 43 -8.68 -14.10 -19.78
CA TYR A 43 -9.84 -13.56 -20.50
C TYR A 43 -9.49 -12.43 -21.49
N ASN A 44 -8.21 -12.20 -21.77
CA ASN A 44 -7.71 -11.13 -22.65
C ASN A 44 -8.28 -9.73 -22.30
N LEU A 45 -8.40 -9.44 -21.00
CA LEU A 45 -8.87 -8.17 -20.45
C LEU A 45 -7.72 -7.17 -20.29
N PRO A 46 -7.99 -5.85 -20.38
CA PRO A 46 -6.96 -4.83 -20.16
C PRO A 46 -6.44 -4.86 -18.72
N THR A 47 -5.12 -4.69 -18.58
CA THR A 47 -4.44 -4.56 -17.28
C THR A 47 -4.78 -3.23 -16.60
N PHE A 48 -4.81 -2.15 -17.37
CA PHE A 48 -5.09 -0.80 -16.86
C PHE A 48 -6.58 -0.42 -16.99
N VAL A 49 -7.21 -0.11 -15.85
CA VAL A 49 -8.60 0.35 -15.75
C VAL A 49 -8.62 1.65 -14.92
N PRO A 50 -8.57 2.84 -15.55
CA PRO A 50 -8.47 4.13 -14.84
C PRO A 50 -9.55 4.34 -13.78
N GLU A 51 -10.78 3.95 -14.10
CA GLU A 51 -11.95 4.05 -13.22
C GLU A 51 -11.72 3.31 -11.89
N ARG A 52 -11.05 2.15 -11.94
CA ARG A 52 -10.76 1.35 -10.75
C ARG A 52 -9.78 2.07 -9.82
N GLU A 53 -8.75 2.71 -10.37
CA GLU A 53 -7.78 3.48 -9.58
C GLU A 53 -8.41 4.71 -8.95
N TYR A 54 -9.24 5.42 -9.71
CA TYR A 54 -10.00 6.57 -9.20
C TYR A 54 -10.85 6.19 -7.97
N GLN A 55 -11.58 5.07 -8.05
CA GLN A 55 -12.36 4.55 -6.92
C GLN A 55 -11.49 4.20 -5.70
N ILE A 56 -10.27 3.68 -5.92
CA ILE A 56 -9.34 3.39 -4.83
C ILE A 56 -8.92 4.70 -4.16
N TYR A 57 -8.52 5.72 -4.92
CA TYR A 57 -8.12 7.02 -4.38
C TYR A 57 -9.25 7.69 -3.59
N GLN A 58 -10.48 7.70 -4.14
CA GLN A 58 -11.64 8.23 -3.40
C GLN A 58 -11.90 7.49 -2.08
N LYS A 59 -11.73 6.17 -2.07
CA LYS A 59 -11.90 5.37 -0.85
C LYS A 59 -10.83 5.72 0.18
N ILE A 60 -9.58 5.90 -0.24
CA ILE A 60 -8.48 6.28 0.65
C ILE A 60 -8.71 7.67 1.24
N GLU A 61 -9.07 8.65 0.41
CA GLU A 61 -9.36 10.03 0.87
C GLU A 61 -10.49 10.06 1.91
N LYS A 62 -11.50 9.18 1.79
CA LYS A 62 -12.59 9.08 2.77
C LYS A 62 -12.21 8.35 4.06
N LEU A 63 -11.21 7.49 4.02
CA LEU A 63 -10.75 6.70 5.17
C LEU A 63 -9.58 7.36 5.91
N ASP A 64 -9.03 8.44 5.35
CA ASP A 64 -7.87 9.12 5.91
C ASP A 64 -8.25 9.88 7.18
N THR A 65 -8.03 9.22 8.33
CA THR A 65 -8.00 9.83 9.67
C THR A 65 -6.57 9.94 10.19
N SER A 66 -5.58 9.80 9.31
CA SER A 66 -4.19 9.76 9.71
C SER A 66 -3.69 11.15 10.11
N PRO A 67 -2.65 11.24 10.95
CA PRO A 67 -1.95 12.50 11.22
C PRO A 67 -1.11 12.98 10.01
N LEU A 68 -1.05 12.20 8.93
CA LEU A 68 -0.33 12.58 7.71
C LEU A 68 -1.19 13.54 6.87
N PRO A 69 -0.57 14.47 6.12
CA PRO A 69 -1.29 15.23 5.12
C PRO A 69 -1.92 14.31 4.07
N SER A 70 -3.16 14.54 3.68
CA SER A 70 -3.87 13.66 2.73
C SER A 70 -3.16 13.51 1.38
N LEU A 71 -2.39 14.52 0.95
CA LEU A 71 -1.55 14.43 -0.24
C LEU A 71 -0.43 13.37 -0.10
N ALA A 72 0.15 13.24 1.10
CA ALA A 72 1.18 12.24 1.37
C ALA A 72 0.58 10.83 1.34
N VAL A 73 -0.58 10.63 1.98
CA VAL A 73 -1.31 9.35 1.96
C VAL A 73 -1.65 8.95 0.53
N LYS A 74 -2.19 9.89 -0.27
CA LYS A 74 -2.48 9.67 -1.69
C LYS A 74 -1.24 9.27 -2.49
N SER A 75 -0.10 9.90 -2.22
CA SER A 75 1.16 9.61 -2.91
C SER A 75 1.68 8.21 -2.57
N ILE A 76 1.64 7.81 -1.31
CA ILE A 76 2.02 6.46 -0.86
C ILE A 76 1.15 5.41 -1.58
N PHE A 77 -0.17 5.60 -1.59
CA PHE A 77 -1.05 4.63 -2.23
C PHE A 77 -0.90 4.58 -3.75
N ARG A 78 -0.55 5.70 -4.40
CA ARG A 78 -0.21 5.70 -5.83
C ARG A 78 0.96 4.77 -6.12
N GLU A 79 2.03 4.84 -5.31
CA GLU A 79 3.18 3.94 -5.47
C GLU A 79 2.81 2.48 -5.21
N ILE A 80 2.02 2.20 -4.18
CA ILE A 80 1.53 0.85 -3.88
C ILE A 80 0.69 0.28 -5.06
N ILE A 81 -0.18 1.10 -5.66
CA ILE A 81 -0.98 0.70 -6.83
C ILE A 81 -0.06 0.45 -8.03
N SER A 82 0.86 1.37 -8.30
CA SER A 82 1.81 1.28 -9.41
C SER A 82 2.62 -0.02 -9.34
N ALA A 83 3.22 -0.32 -8.18
CA ALA A 83 4.03 -1.51 -7.97
C ALA A 83 3.23 -2.83 -8.07
N CYS A 84 1.94 -2.83 -7.71
CA CYS A 84 1.11 -4.03 -7.89
C CYS A 84 0.63 -4.18 -9.34
N ARG A 85 0.35 -3.07 -10.03
CA ARG A 85 -0.06 -3.10 -11.45
C ARG A 85 1.05 -3.66 -12.33
N SER A 86 2.31 -3.34 -12.05
CA SER A 86 3.45 -3.93 -12.78
C SER A 86 3.56 -5.44 -12.63
N LEU A 87 2.93 -6.05 -11.62
CA LEU A 87 2.85 -7.51 -11.47
C LEU A 87 1.71 -8.13 -12.30
N GLU A 88 0.76 -7.31 -12.79
CA GLU A 88 -0.30 -7.73 -13.70
C GLU A 88 0.15 -7.69 -15.17
N GLU A 89 1.23 -6.95 -15.46
CA GLU A 89 1.86 -6.85 -16.76
C GLU A 89 2.80 -8.05 -17.02
N PRO A 90 2.88 -8.57 -18.26
CA PRO A 90 3.72 -9.72 -18.60
C PRO A 90 5.23 -9.43 -18.56
#